data_AF-A0A0S8J3Q6-F1
#
_entry.id   AF-A0A0S8J3Q6-F1
#
_cell.length_a   1.000
_cell.length_b   1.000
_cell.length_c   1.000
_cell.angle_alpha   90.00
_cell.angle_beta   90.00
_cell.angle_gamma   90.00
#
_symmetry.space_group_name_H-M   'P 1'
#
loop_
_entity.id
_entity.type
_entity.pdbx_description
1 polymer ?
#
loop_
_entity_poly.entity_id
_entity_poly.type
_entity_poly.pdbx_seq_one_letter_code
_entity_poly.pdbx_strand_id
1 'polypeptide(L)'
;MRHIVIISISILLLSGLAFAQEDTLILLGSTEVGGYAVSACNKHAFLADGGIRVINYSDPYNPDTVTRYTEPAHDIDIRENLAYYVGDSLYIRDISNPLESRQIGSCCYWGYSFRVHVFDTLALVTHTTAPQIVILRIIDISDPTDPQVLSTNYPTGDGWWSRMDVWKKDNYVYWVDWALTQRHGMT
;
A
#
# COMPACT_ATOMS: atom_id res chain seq x y z
N MET A 1 -24.98 4.34 -6.23
CA MET A 1 -24.47 5.35 -5.29
C MET A 1 -22.95 5.27 -5.33
N ARG A 2 -22.25 6.33 -5.78
CA ARG A 2 -20.78 6.36 -5.78
C ARG A 2 -20.33 6.71 -4.37
N HIS A 3 -19.76 5.74 -3.66
CA HIS A 3 -19.04 6.03 -2.42
C HIS A 3 -17.73 6.73 -2.79
N ILE A 4 -17.70 8.05 -2.64
CA ILE A 4 -16.45 8.81 -2.70
C ILE A 4 -15.76 8.55 -1.36
N VAL A 5 -14.73 7.71 -1.37
CA VAL A 5 -13.81 7.60 -0.23
C VAL A 5 -12.89 8.81 -0.33
N ILE A 6 -13.13 9.83 0.50
CA ILE A 6 -12.25 10.98 0.61
C ILE A 6 -11.10 10.55 1.51
N ILE A 7 -9.92 10.31 0.93
CA ILE A 7 -8.68 10.17 1.70
C ILE A 7 -8.10 11.57 1.83
N SER A 8 -8.16 12.14 3.03
CA SER A 8 -7.39 13.34 3.34
C SER A 8 -5.96 12.91 3.68
N ILE A 9 -4.98 13.41 2.93
CA ILE A 9 -3.58 13.31 3.34
C ILE A 9 -3.33 14.43 4.34
N SER A 10 -3.13 14.07 5.61
CA SER A 10 -2.78 14.98 6.70
C SER A 10 -1.37 14.67 7.18
N ILE A 11 -0.49 15.67 7.24
CA ILE A 11 0.87 15.53 7.78
C ILE A 11 0.82 15.79 9.28
N LEU A 12 1.26 14.82 10.08
CA LEU A 12 1.28 14.89 11.55
C LEU A 12 2.72 15.01 12.05
N LEU A 13 2.93 15.87 13.05
CA LEU A 13 4.22 16.04 13.71
C LEU A 13 4.09 15.59 15.17
N LEU A 14 4.97 14.68 15.62
CA LEU A 14 5.17 14.41 17.05
C LEU A 14 6.33 15.28 17.54
N SER A 15 6.05 16.30 18.34
CA SER A 15 7.09 17.10 18.99
C SER A 15 7.28 16.64 20.44
N GLY A 16 8.44 16.09 20.77
CA GLY A 16 8.80 15.79 22.17
C GLY A 16 9.64 16.90 22.80
N LEU A 17 9.34 17.27 24.05
CA LEU A 17 10.28 17.25 25.20
C LEU A 17 9.60 17.78 26.49
N ALA A 18 9.57 16.89 27.50
CA ALA A 18 9.54 17.10 28.95
C ALA A 18 8.56 18.14 29.57
N PHE A 19 7.36 17.65 29.88
CA PHE A 19 6.59 17.74 31.14
C PHE A 19 5.11 17.71 30.77
N ALA A 20 4.54 16.50 30.67
CA ALA A 20 3.11 16.24 30.50
C ALA A 20 2.37 17.27 29.62
N GLN A 21 2.86 17.49 28.39
CA GLN A 21 2.10 18.19 27.37
C GLN A 21 1.49 17.12 26.49
N GLU A 22 0.17 17.00 26.49
CA GLU A 22 -0.54 16.13 25.57
C GLU A 22 -0.05 16.42 24.15
N ASP A 23 0.41 15.38 23.45
CA ASP A 23 0.81 15.44 22.04
C ASP A 23 -0.43 15.89 21.23
N THR A 24 -0.60 17.20 21.08
CA THR A 24 -1.69 17.77 20.32
C THR A 24 -1.34 17.64 18.84
N LEU A 25 -2.15 16.86 18.12
CA LEU A 25 -2.01 16.74 16.67
C LEU A 25 -2.41 18.07 16.02
N ILE A 26 -1.52 18.65 15.21
CA ILE A 26 -1.75 19.89 14.46
C ILE A 26 -1.74 19.59 12.96
N LEU A 27 -2.80 19.98 12.25
CA LEU A 27 -2.85 19.97 10.79
C LEU A 27 -2.05 21.15 10.24
N LEU A 28 -0.99 20.88 9.48
CA LEU A 28 -0.15 21.93 8.87
C LEU A 28 -0.68 22.40 7.51
N GLY A 29 -1.12 21.47 6.66
CA GLY A 29 -1.64 21.76 5.32
C GLY A 29 -2.33 20.55 4.74
N SER A 30 -3.06 20.75 3.65
CA SER A 30 -3.80 19.70 2.95
C SER A 30 -3.89 19.98 1.45
N THR A 31 -4.09 18.92 0.69
CA THR A 31 -4.47 18.98 -0.73
C THR A 31 -5.61 18.00 -0.96
N GLU A 32 -6.64 18.42 -1.69
CA GLU A 32 -7.85 17.61 -1.89
C GLU A 32 -7.65 16.62 -3.05
N VAL A 33 -7.21 15.41 -2.69
CA VAL A 33 -6.94 14.33 -3.64
C VAL A 33 -7.62 13.04 -3.19
N GLY A 34 -8.30 12.35 -4.10
CA GLY A 34 -8.85 11.02 -3.81
C GLY A 34 -7.79 9.94 -3.98
N GLY A 35 -7.93 8.83 -3.27
CA GLY A 35 -7.03 7.69 -3.40
C GLY A 35 -7.50 6.47 -2.61
N TYR A 36 -6.70 5.43 -2.63
CA TYR A 36 -6.91 4.16 -1.93
C TYR A 36 -5.86 3.92 -0.85
N ALA A 37 -4.61 4.34 -1.10
CA ALA A 37 -3.47 4.13 -0.21
C ALA A 37 -2.40 5.21 -0.43
N VAL A 38 -1.60 5.49 0.59
CA VAL A 38 -0.50 6.45 0.54
C VAL A 38 0.73 5.87 1.21
N SER A 39 1.90 6.06 0.59
CA SER A 39 3.20 5.84 1.21
C SER A 39 4.08 7.06 0.96
N ALA A 40 5.08 7.30 1.80
CA ALA A 40 5.89 8.50 1.76
C ALA A 40 7.38 8.18 1.83
N CYS A 41 8.17 8.89 1.03
CA CYS A 41 9.62 8.84 1.09
C CYS A 41 10.21 10.23 0.85
N ASN A 42 11.21 10.60 1.65
CA ASN A 42 11.82 11.92 1.64
C ASN A 42 10.79 13.04 1.84
N LYS A 43 10.56 13.87 0.82
CA LYS A 43 9.58 14.97 0.83
C LYS A 43 8.42 14.74 -0.16
N HIS A 44 8.22 13.47 -0.55
CA HIS A 44 7.21 13.07 -1.52
C HIS A 44 6.26 12.03 -0.93
N ALA A 45 4.96 12.27 -1.11
CA ALA A 45 3.90 11.30 -0.84
C ALA A 45 3.44 10.71 -2.16
N PHE A 46 3.27 9.40 -2.19
CA PHE A 46 2.87 8.62 -3.36
C PHE A 46 1.50 8.01 -3.06
N LEU A 47 0.49 8.51 -3.76
CA LEU A 47 -0.91 8.16 -3.55
C LEU A 47 -1.38 7.24 -4.67
N ALA A 48 -1.81 6.02 -4.33
CA ALA A 48 -2.49 5.13 -5.25
C ALA A 48 -3.92 5.63 -5.48
N ASP A 49 -4.24 6.12 -6.68
CA ASP A 49 -5.52 6.73 -7.05
C ASP A 49 -6.18 6.08 -8.29
N GLY A 50 -5.75 4.86 -8.64
CA GLY A 50 -5.97 4.26 -9.97
C GLY A 50 -4.82 4.54 -10.94
N GLY A 51 -3.92 5.45 -10.57
CA GLY A 51 -2.50 5.49 -10.93
C GLY A 51 -1.70 5.82 -9.67
N ILE A 52 -0.50 6.38 -9.80
CA ILE A 52 0.25 6.92 -8.65
C ILE A 52 0.41 8.41 -8.81
N ARG A 53 -0.17 9.19 -7.91
CA ARG A 53 0.06 10.64 -7.83
C ARG A 53 1.19 10.93 -6.86
N VAL A 54 2.14 11.74 -7.28
CA VAL A 54 3.28 12.15 -6.45
C VAL A 54 3.07 13.58 -5.99
N ILE A 55 3.06 13.79 -4.68
CA ILE A 55 2.83 15.06 -4.02
C ILE A 55 4.09 15.47 -3.30
N ASN A 56 4.64 16.63 -3.63
CA ASN A 56 5.73 17.24 -2.89
C ASN A 56 5.17 17.98 -1.68
N TYR A 57 5.64 17.63 -0.48
CA TYR A 57 5.29 18.28 0.78
C TYR A 57 6.49 18.95 1.46
N SER A 58 7.49 19.37 0.68
CA SER A 58 8.67 20.07 1.19
C SER A 58 8.32 21.31 2.00
N ASP A 59 7.26 22.01 1.58
CA ASP A 59 6.52 22.95 2.41
C ASP A 59 5.24 22.26 2.90
N PRO A 60 5.15 21.88 4.19
CA PRO A 60 3.99 21.16 4.71
C PRO A 60 2.71 22.01 4.74
N TYR A 61 2.81 23.34 4.64
CA TYR A 61 1.64 24.24 4.59
C TYR A 61 1.05 24.34 3.19
N ASN A 62 1.81 23.98 2.14
CA ASN A 62 1.38 24.08 0.76
C ASN A 62 1.86 22.88 -0.08
N PRO A 63 1.36 21.65 0.20
CA PRO A 63 1.70 20.46 -0.57
C PRO A 63 1.07 20.50 -1.97
N ASP A 64 1.82 20.09 -2.99
CA ASP A 64 1.34 20.13 -4.39
C ASP A 64 1.74 18.88 -5.19
N THR A 65 0.92 18.53 -6.19
CA THR A 65 1.16 17.40 -7.08
C THR A 65 2.25 17.76 -8.10
N VAL A 66 3.33 16.98 -8.12
CA VAL A 66 4.49 17.23 -9.00
C VAL A 66 4.55 16.29 -10.21
N THR A 67 3.98 15.09 -10.11
CA THR A 67 3.87 14.16 -11.26
C THR A 67 2.81 13.09 -11.02
N ARG A 68 2.49 12.33 -12.07
CA ARG A 68 1.58 11.19 -12.01
C ARG A 68 2.08 10.03 -12.88
N TYR A 69 2.12 8.84 -12.31
CA TYR A 69 2.34 7.57 -13.03
C TYR A 69 0.98 6.94 -13.36
N THR A 70 0.82 6.42 -14.56
CA THR A 70 -0.49 6.00 -15.10
C THR A 70 -0.77 4.51 -14.97
N GLU A 71 0.24 3.73 -14.57
CA GLU A 71 0.12 2.31 -14.32
C GLU A 71 -0.88 2.05 -13.17
N PRO A 72 -1.76 1.05 -13.30
CA PRO A 72 -2.77 0.78 -12.29
C PRO A 72 -2.15 0.56 -10.91
N ALA A 73 -2.62 1.34 -9.93
CA ALA A 73 -2.22 1.20 -8.53
C ALA A 73 -3.45 1.28 -7.61
N HIS A 74 -3.66 0.21 -6.86
CA HIS A 74 -4.66 0.04 -5.82
C HIS A 74 -4.05 0.18 -4.42
N ASP A 75 -2.78 -0.19 -4.28
CA ASP A 75 -2.01 -0.05 -3.05
C ASP A 75 -0.52 0.18 -3.37
N ILE A 76 0.20 0.76 -2.42
CA ILE A 76 1.61 1.13 -2.56
C ILE A 76 2.32 1.08 -1.21
N ASP A 77 3.48 0.43 -1.20
CA ASP A 77 4.44 0.46 -0.10
C ASP A 77 5.81 0.93 -0.62
N ILE A 78 6.56 1.65 0.21
CA ILE A 78 7.85 2.21 -0.17
C ILE A 78 8.91 1.76 0.80
N ARG A 79 9.97 1.17 0.25
CA ARG A 79 11.20 0.85 0.98
C ARG A 79 12.35 1.59 0.33
N GLU A 80 12.97 2.49 1.08
CA GLU A 80 14.04 3.35 0.59
C GLU A 80 13.60 4.11 -0.69
N ASN A 81 14.27 3.90 -1.81
CA ASN A 81 13.95 4.54 -3.09
C ASN A 81 13.15 3.63 -4.04
N LEU A 82 12.53 2.57 -3.53
CA LEU A 82 11.73 1.65 -4.32
C LEU A 82 10.26 1.70 -3.91
N ALA A 83 9.40 2.01 -4.87
CA ALA A 83 7.96 1.90 -4.74
C ALA A 83 7.50 0.53 -5.24
N TYR A 84 6.85 -0.21 -4.35
CA TYR A 84 6.20 -1.48 -4.62
C TYR A 84 4.71 -1.23 -4.66
N TYR A 85 4.07 -1.47 -5.78
CA TYR A 85 2.64 -1.18 -5.94
C TYR A 85 1.94 -2.29 -6.68
N VAL A 86 0.64 -2.40 -6.44
CA VAL A 86 -0.19 -3.47 -7.01
C VAL A 86 -1.38 -2.90 -7.76
N GLY A 87 -1.64 -3.47 -8.92
CA GLY A 87 -2.85 -3.26 -9.71
C GLY A 87 -3.39 -4.61 -10.15
N ASP A 88 -2.89 -5.07 -11.29
CA ASP A 88 -3.09 -6.43 -11.81
C ASP A 88 -1.91 -7.38 -11.51
N SER A 89 -0.75 -6.81 -11.20
CA SER A 89 0.52 -7.49 -10.88
C SER A 89 1.22 -6.78 -9.72
N LEU A 90 2.32 -7.34 -9.21
CA LEU A 90 3.28 -6.58 -8.42
C LEU A 90 4.20 -5.81 -9.36
N TYR A 91 4.35 -4.51 -9.12
CA TYR A 91 5.27 -3.62 -9.83
C TYR A 91 6.28 -3.01 -8.87
N ILE A 92 7.51 -2.84 -9.35
CA ILE A 92 8.61 -2.26 -8.58
C ILE A 92 9.20 -1.12 -9.40
N ARG A 93 9.21 0.08 -8.82
CA ARG A 93 9.67 1.31 -9.47
C ARG A 93 10.76 1.99 -8.64
N ASP A 94 11.86 2.31 -9.32
CA ASP A 94 12.90 3.18 -8.79
C ASP A 94 12.38 4.62 -8.79
N ILE A 95 12.21 5.16 -7.59
CA ILE A 95 11.71 6.51 -7.30
C ILE A 95 12.82 7.40 -6.70
N SER A 96 14.10 7.06 -6.90
CA SER A 96 15.23 7.88 -6.45
C SER A 96 15.13 9.32 -6.93
N ASN A 97 14.63 9.51 -8.16
CA ASN A 97 14.11 10.78 -8.65
C ASN A 97 12.65 10.58 -9.09
N PRO A 98 11.65 11.10 -8.35
CA PRO A 98 10.24 10.90 -8.71
C PRO A 98 9.86 11.50 -10.07
N LEU A 99 10.56 12.55 -10.52
CA LEU A 99 10.30 13.16 -11.83
C LEU A 99 10.91 12.34 -12.99
N GLU A 100 11.85 11.45 -12.70
CA GLU A 100 12.55 10.59 -13.67
C GLU A 100 12.51 9.12 -13.22
N SER A 101 11.37 8.70 -12.66
CA SER A 101 11.21 7.34 -12.14
C SER A 101 11.11 6.30 -13.26
N ARG A 102 11.50 5.06 -12.95
CA ARG A 102 11.43 3.93 -13.90
C ARG A 102 10.95 2.66 -13.21
N GLN A 103 10.07 1.93 -13.88
CA GLN A 103 9.75 0.56 -13.45
C GLN A 103 10.97 -0.33 -13.71
N ILE A 104 11.43 -1.04 -12.69
CA ILE A 104 12.64 -1.87 -12.74
C ILE A 104 12.35 -3.36 -12.63
N GLY A 105 11.17 -3.73 -12.14
CA GLY A 105 10.76 -5.10 -11.98
C GLY A 105 9.25 -5.22 -11.91
N SER A 106 8.78 -6.42 -12.19
CA SER A 106 7.40 -6.82 -11.94
C SER A 106 7.34 -8.34 -11.77
N CYS A 107 6.35 -8.82 -11.03
CA CYS A 107 6.03 -10.24 -11.03
C CYS A 107 4.54 -10.43 -11.20
N CYS A 108 4.25 -11.40 -12.07
CA CYS A 108 3.07 -12.24 -12.02
C CYS A 108 1.74 -11.50 -12.20
N TYR A 109 1.03 -11.83 -13.29
CA TYR A 109 -0.30 -11.29 -13.54
C TYR A 109 -1.36 -12.09 -12.81
N TRP A 110 -2.10 -11.44 -11.91
CA TRP A 110 -3.21 -12.03 -11.14
C TRP A 110 -4.57 -11.37 -11.44
N GLY A 111 -4.61 -10.39 -12.34
CA GLY A 111 -5.81 -9.67 -12.74
C GLY A 111 -6.23 -8.58 -11.74
N TYR A 112 -6.45 -8.93 -10.47
CA TYR A 112 -6.77 -7.96 -9.42
C TYR A 112 -6.01 -8.23 -8.13
N SER A 113 -5.14 -7.29 -7.78
CA SER A 113 -4.35 -7.27 -6.54
C SER A 113 -4.74 -6.05 -5.70
N PHE A 114 -4.85 -6.25 -4.39
CA PHE A 114 -5.45 -5.25 -3.48
C PHE A 114 -4.48 -4.66 -2.49
N ARG A 115 -3.54 -5.45 -1.99
CA ARG A 115 -2.57 -4.98 -1.00
C ARG A 115 -1.17 -5.45 -1.30
N VAL A 116 -0.22 -4.61 -0.94
CA VAL A 116 1.20 -4.95 -0.89
C VAL A 116 1.78 -4.45 0.42
N HIS A 117 2.52 -5.31 1.11
CA HIS A 117 3.34 -4.90 2.25
C HIS A 117 4.74 -5.46 2.10
N VAL A 118 5.73 -4.59 2.25
CA VAL A 118 7.14 -4.88 2.02
C VAL A 118 7.88 -4.91 3.35
N PHE A 119 8.62 -5.99 3.59
CA PHE A 119 9.55 -6.08 4.71
C PHE A 119 10.77 -6.88 4.32
N ASP A 120 11.93 -6.35 4.70
CA ASP A 120 13.23 -6.92 4.40
C ASP A 120 13.37 -7.26 2.91
N THR A 121 13.46 -8.54 2.57
CA THR A 121 13.55 -9.03 1.19
C THR A 121 12.25 -9.67 0.72
N LEU A 122 11.12 -9.38 1.37
CA LEU A 122 9.83 -10.00 1.08
C LEU A 122 8.75 -8.96 0.79
N ALA A 123 7.92 -9.27 -0.21
CA ALA A 123 6.65 -8.60 -0.44
C ALA A 123 5.50 -9.59 -0.19
N LEU A 124 4.53 -9.15 0.61
CA LEU A 124 3.26 -9.81 0.81
C LEU A 124 2.21 -9.17 -0.07
N VAL A 125 1.68 -9.94 -1.02
CA VAL A 125 0.67 -9.43 -1.95
C VAL A 125 -0.62 -10.21 -1.76
N THR A 126 -1.73 -9.48 -1.59
CA THR A 126 -3.06 -10.09 -1.64
C THR A 126 -3.71 -9.85 -3.00
N HIS A 127 -4.20 -10.91 -3.63
CA HIS A 127 -4.89 -10.86 -4.92
C HIS A 127 -6.08 -11.80 -4.93
N THR A 128 -6.95 -11.66 -5.93
CA THR A 128 -8.12 -12.53 -6.09
C THR A 128 -8.07 -13.37 -7.34
N THR A 129 -8.47 -14.64 -7.22
CA THR A 129 -8.69 -15.54 -8.36
C THR A 129 -10.16 -15.70 -8.74
N ALA A 130 -11.08 -15.25 -7.87
CA ALA A 130 -12.52 -15.29 -8.05
C ALA A 130 -13.19 -14.32 -7.06
N PRO A 131 -14.39 -13.78 -7.31
CA PRO A 131 -15.04 -12.70 -6.53
C PRO A 131 -15.13 -12.87 -4.99
N GLN A 132 -14.78 -14.03 -4.45
CA GLN A 132 -14.82 -14.42 -3.03
C GLN A 132 -13.59 -15.26 -2.64
N ILE A 133 -12.50 -15.23 -3.39
CA ILE A 133 -11.26 -15.93 -3.02
C ILE A 133 -10.16 -14.90 -3.03
N VAL A 134 -9.65 -14.59 -1.84
CA VAL A 134 -8.42 -13.81 -1.70
C VAL A 134 -7.29 -14.75 -1.34
N ILE A 135 -6.12 -14.43 -1.89
CA ILE A 135 -4.93 -15.24 -1.80
C ILE A 135 -3.78 -14.35 -1.36
N LEU A 136 -3.08 -14.77 -0.30
CA LEU A 136 -1.79 -14.21 0.06
C LEU A 136 -0.66 -14.88 -0.73
N ARG A 137 0.21 -14.07 -1.33
CA ARG A 137 1.47 -14.44 -1.96
C ARG A 137 2.62 -13.88 -1.15
N ILE A 138 3.64 -14.70 -0.94
CA ILE A 138 4.94 -14.28 -0.42
C ILE A 138 5.92 -14.27 -1.59
N ILE A 139 6.55 -13.13 -1.82
CA ILE A 139 7.41 -12.87 -2.98
C ILE A 139 8.78 -12.45 -2.46
N ASP A 140 9.84 -13.12 -2.91
CA ASP A 140 11.23 -12.67 -2.76
C ASP A 140 11.47 -11.46 -3.65
N ILE A 141 11.93 -10.38 -3.03
CA ILE A 141 12.30 -9.12 -3.66
C ILE A 141 13.74 -8.73 -3.31
N SER A 142 14.58 -9.70 -2.91
CA SER A 142 16.01 -9.48 -2.65
C SER A 142 16.72 -8.92 -3.87
N ASP A 143 16.35 -9.37 -5.07
CA ASP A 143 16.60 -8.66 -6.32
C ASP A 143 15.30 -7.98 -6.80
N PRO A 144 15.17 -6.65 -6.67
CA PRO A 144 13.96 -5.94 -7.09
C PRO A 144 13.77 -5.90 -8.61
N THR A 145 14.78 -6.29 -9.40
CA THR A 145 14.67 -6.39 -10.86
C THR A 145 14.14 -7.75 -11.32
N ASP A 146 14.18 -8.77 -10.45
CA ASP A 146 13.73 -10.13 -10.74
C ASP A 146 12.95 -10.75 -9.56
N PRO A 147 11.79 -10.19 -9.18
CA PRO A 147 11.02 -10.68 -8.04
C PRO A 147 10.45 -12.10 -8.26
N GLN A 148 10.64 -12.99 -7.28
CA GLN A 148 10.27 -14.41 -7.39
C GLN A 148 9.20 -14.81 -6.36
N VAL A 149 8.19 -15.57 -6.77
CA VAL A 149 7.19 -16.09 -5.81
C VAL A 149 7.80 -17.23 -4.99
N LEU A 150 7.85 -17.08 -3.65
CA LEU A 150 8.39 -18.09 -2.74
C LEU A 150 7.35 -19.12 -2.28
N SER A 151 6.09 -18.71 -2.09
CA SER A 151 5.07 -19.61 -1.55
C SER A 151 3.70 -19.51 -2.23
N THR A 152 2.99 -20.64 -2.22
CA THR A 152 1.66 -20.83 -2.81
C THR A 152 0.52 -20.58 -1.84
N ASN A 153 -0.60 -20.18 -2.44
CA ASN A 153 -1.94 -19.90 -1.91
C ASN A 153 -2.17 -20.21 -0.43
N TYR A 154 -2.05 -19.21 0.45
CA TYR A 154 -2.87 -19.22 1.66
C TYR A 154 -4.24 -18.68 1.25
N PRO A 155 -5.30 -19.53 1.16
CA PRO A 155 -6.65 -19.01 0.98
C PRO A 155 -6.98 -18.19 2.22
N THR A 156 -7.28 -16.92 2.01
CA THR A 156 -7.65 -15.99 3.05
C THR A 156 -9.09 -15.55 2.76
N GLY A 157 -10.04 -16.34 3.26
CA GLY A 157 -11.45 -15.97 3.40
C GLY A 157 -12.30 -15.88 2.12
N ASP A 158 -13.61 -15.84 2.35
CA ASP A 158 -14.68 -15.59 1.40
C ASP A 158 -15.22 -14.15 1.53
N GLY A 159 -14.33 -13.17 1.35
CA GLY A 159 -14.67 -11.76 1.48
C GLY A 159 -15.02 -11.09 0.15
N TRP A 160 -16.24 -10.54 0.04
CA TRP A 160 -16.51 -9.55 -1.00
C TRP A 160 -15.74 -8.26 -0.67
N TRP A 161 -14.78 -7.90 -1.53
CA TRP A 161 -14.09 -6.60 -1.57
C TRP A 161 -13.10 -6.31 -0.41
N SER A 162 -12.24 -7.31 -0.14
CA SER A 162 -10.80 -7.16 0.11
C SER A 162 -10.31 -5.99 0.98
N ARG A 163 -10.85 -5.85 2.20
CA ARG A 163 -10.19 -5.10 3.28
C ARG A 163 -9.28 -6.00 4.10
N MET A 164 -8.44 -6.75 3.39
CA MET A 164 -7.36 -7.47 4.05
C MET A 164 -6.27 -6.45 4.31
N ASP A 165 -5.62 -6.59 5.44
CA ASP A 165 -4.39 -5.86 5.75
C ASP A 165 -3.38 -6.90 6.22
N VAL A 166 -2.13 -6.68 5.85
CA VAL A 166 -1.02 -7.57 6.13
C VAL A 166 0.06 -6.75 6.80
N TRP A 167 0.55 -7.21 7.92
CA TRP A 167 1.54 -6.49 8.70
C TRP A 167 2.56 -7.43 9.31
N LYS A 168 3.82 -7.02 9.31
CA LYS A 168 4.91 -7.78 9.92
C LYS A 168 5.42 -7.09 11.17
N LYS A 169 5.57 -7.85 12.25
CA LYS A 169 6.28 -7.43 13.45
C LYS A 169 7.17 -8.58 13.94
N ASP A 170 8.43 -8.27 14.22
CA ASP A 170 9.43 -9.23 14.66
C ASP A 170 9.55 -10.40 13.68
N ASN A 171 9.27 -11.62 14.12
CA ASN A 171 9.29 -12.83 13.28
C ASN A 171 7.88 -13.29 12.85
N TYR A 172 6.86 -12.45 13.01
CA TYR A 172 5.46 -12.78 12.75
C TYR A 172 4.86 -11.91 11.66
N VAL A 173 4.11 -12.55 10.77
CA VAL A 173 3.20 -11.89 9.83
C VAL A 173 1.78 -12.03 10.39
N TYR A 174 1.12 -10.90 10.55
CA TYR A 174 -0.27 -10.78 10.91
C TYR A 174 -1.06 -10.43 9.67
N TRP A 175 -2.24 -11.00 9.53
CA TRP A 175 -3.19 -10.55 8.53
C TRP A 175 -4.58 -10.54 9.14
N VAL A 176 -5.41 -9.62 8.66
CA VAL A 176 -6.83 -9.60 8.99
C VAL A 176 -7.61 -10.22 7.85
N ASP A 177 -8.51 -11.13 8.24
CA ASP A 177 -9.43 -11.80 7.33
C ASP A 177 -10.86 -11.67 7.89
N TRP A 178 -11.83 -11.76 7.00
CA TRP A 178 -13.20 -12.01 7.40
C TRP A 178 -13.29 -13.44 7.93
N ALA A 179 -13.33 -13.58 9.24
CA ALA A 179 -13.51 -14.88 9.87
C ALA A 179 -14.86 -15.48 9.41
N LEU A 180 -14.79 -16.70 8.86
CA LEU A 180 -15.95 -17.57 8.79
C LEU A 180 -16.49 -17.73 10.22
N THR A 181 -17.63 -17.12 10.52
CA THR A 181 -18.49 -17.73 11.53
C THR A 181 -18.92 -19.04 10.89
N GLN A 182 -18.32 -20.16 11.32
CA GLN A 182 -18.89 -21.46 11.02
C GLN A 182 -20.33 -21.41 11.51
N ARG A 183 -21.29 -21.26 10.59
CA ARG A 183 -22.65 -21.71 10.86
C ARG A 183 -22.56 -23.23 10.92
N HIS A 184 -22.13 -23.75 12.06
CA HIS A 184 -22.53 -25.09 12.44
C HIS A 184 -24.04 -25.09 12.41
N GLY A 185 -24.60 -25.95 11.56
CA GLY A 185 -26.02 -26.04 11.33
C GLY A 185 -26.77 -26.11 12.66
N MET A 186 -27.74 -25.23 12.82
CA MET A 186 -28.92 -25.55 13.61
C MET A 186 -29.99 -25.90 12.60
N THR A 187 -30.32 -27.19 12.61
CA THR A 187 -31.50 -27.83 12.02
C THR A 187 -32.79 -27.09 12.35
#